data_AF-A0A846AVJ0-F1
#
_entry.id   AF-A0A846AVJ0-F1
#
_cell.length_a   1.000
_cell.length_b   1.000
_cell.length_c   1.000
_cell.angle_alpha   90.00
_cell.angle_beta   90.00
_cell.angle_gamma   90.00
#
_symmetry.space_group_name_H-M   'P 1'
#
loop_
_entity.id
_entity.type
_entity.pdbx_description
1 polymer ?
#
loop_
_entity_poly.entity_id
_entity_poly.type
_entity_poly.pdbx_seq_one_letter_code
_entity_poly.pdbx_strand_id
1 'polypeptide(L)'
;MPNFSLKICQSKKPPEIEIKRNEAWGFDFYKPKDVLLIRFDKYFNNLYIKGTEIENLFTKISYKQAQSLINSSEGKLEHKRELLKILKVRSPDDIYCRVNYRKDHYNIIMRLRAWGAKVEVLSPWNLRQTITKNIQ
;
A
#
# COMPACT_ATOMS: atom_id res chain seq x y z
N MET A 1 -36.73 -23.67 5.38
CA MET A 1 -35.54 -22.85 5.07
C MET A 1 -34.53 -23.05 6.18
N PRO A 2 -33.22 -23.23 5.90
CA PRO A 2 -32.25 -23.44 6.97
C PRO A 2 -32.17 -22.17 7.83
N ASN A 3 -32.16 -22.38 9.15
CA ASN A 3 -32.07 -21.33 10.18
C ASN A 3 -30.84 -20.45 9.98
N PHE A 4 -31.04 -19.28 9.38
CA PHE A 4 -30.02 -18.23 9.33
C PHE A 4 -29.98 -17.54 10.70
N SER A 5 -29.07 -17.97 11.57
CA SER A 5 -28.86 -17.36 12.90
C SER A 5 -27.67 -16.41 12.86
N LEU A 6 -27.91 -15.14 13.16
CA LEU A 6 -26.89 -14.09 13.34
C LEU A 6 -25.75 -14.53 14.28
N LYS A 7 -26.05 -15.34 15.29
CA LYS A 7 -25.06 -15.87 16.25
C LYS A 7 -24.05 -16.82 15.62
N ILE A 8 -24.44 -17.56 14.57
CA ILE A 8 -23.54 -18.49 13.85
C ILE A 8 -22.58 -17.70 12.95
N CYS A 9 -23.02 -16.59 12.37
CA CYS A 9 -22.18 -15.69 11.59
C CYS A 9 -21.18 -14.91 12.48
N GLN A 10 -21.52 -14.66 13.75
CA GLN A 10 -20.68 -13.92 14.69
C GLN A 10 -19.59 -14.78 15.37
N SER A 11 -19.71 -16.10 15.39
CA SER A 11 -18.84 -16.97 16.22
C SER A 11 -17.58 -17.50 15.53
N LYS A 12 -17.37 -17.25 14.23
CA LYS A 12 -16.30 -17.92 13.47
C LYS A 12 -15.38 -16.97 12.71
N LYS A 13 -14.79 -16.01 13.41
CA LYS A 13 -13.48 -15.47 12.99
C LYS A 13 -12.46 -15.98 14.00
N PRO A 14 -11.72 -17.07 13.68
CA PRO A 14 -10.59 -17.47 14.50
C PRO A 14 -9.67 -16.26 14.70
N PRO A 15 -9.28 -15.91 15.94
CA PRO A 15 -8.42 -14.75 16.21
C PRO A 15 -7.17 -14.70 15.34
N GLU A 16 -6.62 -15.87 14.99
CA GLU A 16 -5.49 -16.03 14.07
C GLU A 16 -5.75 -15.43 12.68
N ILE A 17 -6.98 -15.52 12.15
CA ILE A 17 -7.32 -14.93 10.85
C ILE A 17 -7.32 -13.41 10.96
N GLU A 18 -7.77 -12.84 12.08
CA GLU A 18 -7.73 -11.39 12.29
C GLU A 18 -6.31 -10.87 12.41
N ILE A 19 -5.45 -11.57 13.16
CA ILE A 19 -4.03 -11.27 13.24
C ILE A 19 -3.42 -11.26 11.83
N LYS A 20 -3.62 -12.32 11.04
CA LYS A 20 -3.09 -12.42 9.67
C LYS A 20 -3.64 -11.34 8.74
N ARG A 21 -4.91 -10.96 8.87
CA ARG A 21 -5.49 -9.85 8.07
C ARG A 21 -4.88 -8.51 8.42
N ASN A 22 -4.55 -8.27 9.69
CA ASN A 22 -3.98 -7.00 10.15
C ASN A 22 -2.49 -6.84 9.82
N GLU A 23 -1.78 -7.91 9.45
CA GLU A 23 -0.35 -7.86 9.13
C GLU A 23 -0.01 -7.06 7.86
N ALA A 24 -0.93 -7.01 6.89
CA ALA A 24 -0.71 -6.40 5.59
C ALA A 24 -2.02 -5.98 4.94
N TRP A 25 -2.00 -4.87 4.22
CA TRP A 25 -3.12 -4.40 3.44
C TRP A 25 -3.51 -5.42 2.36
N GLY A 26 -4.80 -5.76 2.28
CA GLY A 26 -5.37 -6.79 1.41
C GLY A 26 -6.13 -7.85 2.21
N PHE A 27 -7.26 -8.33 1.69
CA PHE A 27 -8.09 -9.33 2.40
C PHE A 27 -7.59 -10.77 2.22
N ASP A 28 -6.83 -11.06 1.16
CA ASP A 28 -6.20 -12.37 0.90
C ASP A 28 -5.02 -12.62 1.86
N PHE A 29 -5.33 -12.88 3.14
CA PHE A 29 -4.34 -13.01 4.21
C PHE A 29 -3.33 -14.16 4.02
N TYR A 30 -3.62 -15.12 3.14
CA TYR A 30 -2.75 -16.25 2.81
C TYR A 30 -1.72 -15.93 1.71
N LYS A 31 -1.88 -14.82 0.98
CA LYS A 31 -0.90 -14.41 -0.03
C LYS A 31 0.39 -13.89 0.61
N PRO A 32 1.54 -14.03 -0.08
CA PRO A 32 2.78 -13.42 0.39
C PRO A 32 2.61 -11.91 0.55
N LYS A 33 3.28 -11.37 1.57
CA LYS A 33 3.34 -9.93 1.82
C LYS A 33 4.65 -9.35 1.30
N ASP A 34 4.61 -8.09 0.93
CA ASP A 34 5.77 -7.32 0.50
C ASP A 34 5.64 -5.88 1.03
N VAL A 35 6.70 -5.10 0.91
CA VAL A 35 6.71 -3.70 1.36
C VAL A 35 6.40 -2.78 0.19
N LEU A 36 5.42 -1.92 0.39
CA LEU A 36 5.03 -0.88 -0.54
C LEU A 36 5.43 0.49 0.01
N LEU A 37 6.18 1.24 -0.80
CA LEU A 37 6.44 2.66 -0.60
C LEU A 37 5.49 3.45 -1.49
N ILE A 38 4.69 4.30 -0.87
CA ILE A 38 3.67 5.10 -1.54
C ILE A 38 3.87 6.58 -1.21
N ARG A 39 3.63 7.44 -2.20
CA ARG A 39 3.58 8.90 -2.04
C ARG A 39 2.13 9.35 -2.19
N PHE A 40 1.63 10.10 -1.23
CA PHE A 40 0.37 10.82 -1.33
C PHE A 40 0.66 12.29 -1.63
N ASP A 41 -0.13 12.88 -2.51
CA ASP A 41 -0.26 14.33 -2.60
C ASP A 41 -0.66 14.89 -1.22
N LYS A 42 0.00 15.98 -0.80
CA LYS A 42 -0.16 16.56 0.53
C LYS A 42 -1.60 17.00 0.80
N TYR A 43 -2.25 17.64 -0.16
CA TYR A 43 -3.64 18.09 -0.02
C TYR A 43 -4.60 16.91 0.07
N PHE A 44 -4.44 15.93 -0.82
CA PHE A 44 -5.24 14.72 -0.81
C PHE A 44 -5.11 13.95 0.52
N ASN A 45 -3.90 13.77 1.02
CA ASN A 45 -3.68 13.11 2.30
C ASN A 45 -4.42 13.83 3.44
N ASN A 46 -4.29 15.15 3.51
CA ASN A 46 -4.89 15.94 4.60
C ASN A 46 -6.42 15.94 4.58
N LEU A 47 -7.03 15.86 3.40
CA LEU A 47 -8.48 15.92 3.24
C LEU A 47 -9.15 14.54 3.31
N TYR A 48 -8.50 13.48 2.82
CA TYR A 48 -9.16 12.19 2.59
C TYR A 48 -8.53 10.99 3.30
N ILE A 49 -7.29 11.12 3.79
CA ILE A 49 -6.58 10.01 4.46
C ILE A 49 -6.46 10.29 5.95
N LYS A 50 -6.01 11.48 6.33
CA LYS A 50 -5.79 11.89 7.72
C LYS A 50 -7.09 11.77 8.53
N GLY A 51 -7.02 11.12 9.69
CA GLY A 51 -8.16 10.91 10.59
C GLY A 51 -9.12 9.80 10.16
N THR A 52 -8.80 9.05 9.11
CA THR A 52 -9.61 7.90 8.65
C THR A 52 -8.98 6.59 9.08
N GLU A 53 -9.77 5.50 9.08
CA GLU A 53 -9.25 4.14 9.31
C GLU A 53 -8.14 3.74 8.32
N ILE A 54 -8.13 4.35 7.13
CA ILE A 54 -7.12 4.10 6.10
C ILE A 54 -5.74 4.58 6.59
N GLU A 55 -5.66 5.68 7.34
CA GLU A 55 -4.39 6.18 7.89
C GLU A 55 -3.67 5.13 8.73
N ASN A 56 -4.42 4.31 9.49
CA ASN A 56 -3.87 3.26 10.34
C ASN A 56 -3.16 2.15 9.54
N LEU A 57 -3.46 2.00 8.24
CA LEU A 57 -2.77 1.06 7.36
C LEU A 57 -1.39 1.57 6.93
N PHE A 58 -1.14 2.87 7.01
CA PHE A 58 0.03 3.51 6.44
C PHE A 58 0.96 4.06 7.53
N THR A 59 2.16 3.52 7.62
CA THR A 59 3.21 4.09 8.47
C THR A 59 3.86 5.26 7.74
N LYS A 60 3.59 6.50 8.17
CA LYS A 60 4.28 7.69 7.62
C LYS A 60 5.79 7.61 7.88
N ILE A 61 6.57 7.94 6.87
CA ILE A 61 8.03 8.00 6.92
C ILE A 61 8.53 9.29 6.29
N SER A 62 9.73 9.72 6.67
CA SER A 62 10.41 10.86 6.04
C SER A 62 10.85 10.56 4.60
N TYR A 63 11.08 11.61 3.81
CA TYR A 63 11.69 11.50 2.49
C TYR A 63 13.03 10.75 2.51
N LYS A 64 13.87 10.99 3.52
CA LYS A 64 15.15 10.28 3.69
C LYS A 64 14.94 8.79 3.95
N GLN A 65 13.96 8.42 4.79
CA GLN A 65 13.60 7.02 5.02
C GLN A 65 13.02 6.36 3.77
N ALA A 66 12.24 7.09 2.96
CA ALA A 66 11.75 6.61 1.67
C ALA A 66 12.92 6.28 0.72
N GLN A 67 13.92 7.16 0.66
CA GLN A 67 15.14 6.91 -0.10
C GLN A 67 15.90 5.67 0.41
N SER A 68 16.09 5.56 1.73
CA SER A 68 16.71 4.39 2.35
C SER A 68 15.95 3.10 2.05
N LEU A 69 14.61 3.13 2.05
CA LEU A 69 13.77 1.99 1.75
C LEU A 69 13.92 1.51 0.30
N ILE A 70 14.06 2.43 -0.65
CA ILE A 70 14.35 2.07 -2.06
C ILE A 70 15.73 1.41 -2.16
N ASN A 71 16.74 1.95 -1.48
CA ASN A 71 18.09 1.41 -1.49
C ASN A 71 18.15 -0.03 -0.93
N SER A 72 17.47 -0.27 0.19
CA SER A 72 17.44 -1.57 0.87
C SER A 72 16.46 -2.58 0.27
N SER A 73 15.54 -2.16 -0.60
CA SER A 73 14.56 -3.07 -1.23
C SER A 73 15.23 -4.20 -2.01
N GLU A 74 14.56 -5.34 -2.15
CA GLU A 74 15.06 -6.44 -2.99
C GLU A 74 14.81 -6.14 -4.48
N GLY A 75 15.71 -6.62 -5.35
CA GLY A 75 15.56 -6.49 -6.80
C GLY A 75 16.77 -5.89 -7.52
N LYS A 76 16.65 -5.74 -8.83
CA LYS A 76 17.74 -5.32 -9.72
C LYS A 76 18.20 -3.89 -9.44
N LEU A 77 19.52 -3.67 -9.48
CA LEU A 77 20.14 -2.36 -9.23
C LEU A 77 19.65 -1.28 -10.20
N GLU A 78 19.40 -1.64 -11.47
CA GLU A 78 18.84 -0.74 -12.48
C GLU A 78 17.47 -0.17 -12.07
N HIS A 79 16.58 -1.01 -11.56
CA HIS A 79 15.26 -0.59 -11.08
C HIS A 79 15.40 0.34 -9.88
N LYS A 80 16.27 0.01 -8.91
CA LYS A 80 16.52 0.89 -7.76
C LYS A 80 16.99 2.28 -8.17
N ARG A 81 17.95 2.35 -9.10
CA ARG A 81 18.46 3.63 -9.64
C ARG A 81 17.34 4.43 -10.27
N GLU A 82 16.45 3.80 -11.02
CA GLU A 82 15.33 4.49 -11.66
C GLU A 82 14.30 4.98 -10.63
N LEU A 83 13.96 4.18 -9.62
CA LEU A 83 13.08 4.59 -8.53
C LEU A 83 13.66 5.78 -7.74
N LEU A 84 14.97 5.82 -7.54
CA LEU A 84 15.63 6.95 -6.88
C LEU A 84 15.59 8.23 -7.73
N LYS A 85 15.73 8.13 -9.06
CA LYS A 85 15.55 9.28 -9.96
C LYS A 85 14.12 9.82 -9.88
N ILE A 86 13.13 8.92 -9.88
CA ILE A 86 11.72 9.29 -9.74
C ILE A 86 11.49 9.98 -8.40
N LEU A 87 12.00 9.43 -7.29
CA LEU A 87 11.90 10.06 -5.97
C LEU A 87 12.54 11.46 -5.95
N LYS A 88 13.71 11.63 -6.60
CA LYS A 88 14.45 12.89 -6.64
C LYS A 88 13.67 14.07 -7.23
N VAL A 89 12.72 13.79 -8.12
CA VAL A 89 11.86 14.82 -8.74
C VAL A 89 10.52 14.99 -8.02
N ARG A 90 10.33 14.38 -6.84
CA ARG A 90 9.16 14.59 -5.97
C ARG A 90 9.49 15.54 -4.84
N SER A 91 8.47 16.20 -4.30
CA SER A 91 8.68 17.15 -3.21
C SER A 91 9.01 16.39 -1.93
N PRO A 92 10.04 16.79 -1.18
CA PRO A 92 10.27 16.27 0.17
C PRO A 92 9.10 16.51 1.14
N ASP A 93 8.25 17.51 0.85
CA ASP A 93 7.09 17.88 1.67
C ASP A 93 5.82 17.05 1.40
N ASP A 94 5.88 16.14 0.41
CA ASP A 94 4.81 15.18 0.18
C ASP A 94 4.72 14.17 1.33
N ILE A 95 3.62 13.43 1.37
CA ILE A 95 3.41 12.43 2.41
C ILE A 95 3.89 11.08 1.91
N TYR A 96 4.98 10.59 2.48
CA TYR A 96 5.54 9.27 2.18
C TYR A 96 5.10 8.26 3.23
N CYS A 97 4.65 7.10 2.78
CA CYS A 97 4.19 6.05 3.65
C CYS A 97 4.78 4.70 3.27
N ARG A 98 5.07 3.89 4.29
CA ARG A 98 5.36 2.48 4.20
C ARG A 98 4.12 1.68 4.58
N VAL A 99 3.81 0.65 3.81
CA VAL A 99 2.76 -0.32 4.15
C VAL A 99 3.21 -1.72 3.76
N ASN A 100 2.92 -2.71 4.60
CA ASN A 100 3.00 -4.12 4.17
C ASN A 100 1.74 -4.40 3.35
N TYR A 101 1.86 -4.97 2.18
CA TYR A 101 0.72 -5.26 1.30
C TYR A 101 0.77 -6.70 0.79
N ARG A 102 -0.39 -7.28 0.48
CA ARG A 102 -0.48 -8.60 -0.14
C ARG A 102 -0.17 -8.49 -1.64
N LYS A 103 0.86 -9.19 -2.11
CA LYS A 103 1.31 -9.14 -3.51
C LYS A 103 0.18 -9.59 -4.43
N ASP A 104 0.07 -8.96 -5.60
CA ASP A 104 -0.89 -9.29 -6.66
C ASP A 104 -2.35 -9.37 -6.19
N HIS A 105 -2.68 -8.60 -5.15
CA HIS A 105 -4.02 -8.52 -4.62
C HIS A 105 -4.85 -7.51 -5.42
N TYR A 106 -5.93 -8.00 -6.06
CA TYR A 106 -6.74 -7.21 -6.97
C TYR A 106 -7.32 -5.92 -6.34
N ASN A 107 -7.89 -6.01 -5.13
CA ASN A 107 -8.40 -4.81 -4.44
C ASN A 107 -7.37 -3.71 -4.19
N ILE A 108 -6.10 -4.07 -4.00
CA ILE A 108 -5.04 -3.10 -3.79
C ILE A 108 -4.80 -2.33 -5.09
N ILE A 109 -4.70 -3.07 -6.20
CA ILE A 109 -4.57 -2.48 -7.54
C ILE A 109 -5.77 -1.58 -7.86
N MET A 110 -7.00 -2.04 -7.60
CA MET A 110 -8.20 -1.24 -7.82
C MET A 110 -8.22 0.03 -6.98
N ARG A 111 -7.87 -0.04 -5.69
CA ARG A 111 -7.89 1.14 -4.82
C ARG A 111 -6.81 2.14 -5.22
N LEU A 112 -5.61 1.68 -5.56
CA LEU A 112 -4.54 2.53 -6.07
C LEU A 112 -4.96 3.25 -7.36
N ARG A 113 -5.66 2.56 -8.26
CA ARG A 113 -6.22 3.17 -9.48
C ARG A 113 -7.32 4.18 -9.17
N ALA A 114 -8.21 3.89 -8.24
CA ALA A 114 -9.28 4.80 -7.84
C ALA A 114 -8.76 6.12 -7.26
N TRP A 115 -7.62 6.09 -6.56
CA TRP A 115 -6.94 7.30 -6.09
C TRP A 115 -6.19 8.06 -7.19
N GLY A 116 -5.90 7.41 -8.32
CA GLY A 116 -5.33 8.03 -9.51
C GLY A 116 -4.05 8.81 -9.24
N ALA A 117 -3.89 9.97 -9.89
CA ALA A 117 -2.69 10.80 -9.79
C ALA A 117 -2.44 11.38 -8.38
N LYS A 118 -3.38 11.27 -7.44
CA LYS A 118 -3.20 11.73 -6.05
C LYS A 118 -2.32 10.79 -5.23
N VAL A 119 -2.09 9.58 -5.72
CA VAL A 119 -1.32 8.55 -5.05
C VAL A 119 -0.38 7.87 -6.04
N GLU A 120 0.90 7.83 -5.70
CA GLU A 120 1.94 7.23 -6.55
C GLU A 120 2.60 6.07 -5.83
N VAL A 121 2.64 4.90 -6.49
CA VAL A 121 3.49 3.79 -6.07
C VAL A 121 4.93 4.08 -6.46
N LEU A 122 5.81 4.23 -5.48
CA LEU A 122 7.24 4.43 -5.69
C LEU A 122 8.02 3.11 -5.68
N SER A 123 7.67 2.16 -4.81
CA SER A 123 8.31 0.84 -4.74
C SER A 123 7.29 -0.19 -4.26
N PRO A 124 7.30 -1.46 -4.73
CA PRO A 124 8.29 -2.10 -5.59
C PRO A 124 8.12 -1.78 -7.07
N TRP A 125 9.19 -2.00 -7.85
CA TRP A 125 9.24 -1.70 -9.28
C TRP A 125 8.08 -2.32 -10.08
N ASN A 126 7.81 -3.61 -9.88
CA ASN A 126 6.78 -4.31 -10.66
C ASN A 126 5.39 -3.72 -10.42
N LEU A 127 5.03 -3.46 -9.16
CA LEU A 127 3.74 -2.84 -8.85
C LEU A 127 3.66 -1.42 -9.41
N ARG A 128 4.74 -0.63 -9.29
CA ARG A 128 4.79 0.70 -9.90
C ARG A 128 4.50 0.64 -11.40
N GLN A 129 5.16 -0.27 -12.13
CA GLN A 129 4.95 -0.45 -13.57
C GLN A 129 3.50 -0.84 -13.87
N THR A 130 2.92 -1.76 -13.09
CA THR A 130 1.51 -2.16 -13.23
C THR A 130 0.55 -0.99 -13.05
N ILE A 131 0.79 -0.11 -12.06
CA ILE A 131 -0.08 1.04 -11.83
C ILE A 131 0.11 2.10 -12.91
N THR A 132 1.35 2.45 -13.29
CA THR A 132 1.63 3.49 -14.28
C THR A 132 1.18 3.12 -15.70
N LYS A 133 1.27 1.84 -16.11
CA LYS A 133 0.84 1.39 -17.44
C LYS A 133 -0.66 1.58 -17.71
N ASN A 134 -1.48 1.77 -16.68
CA ASN A 134 -2.94 1.87 -16.80
C ASN A 134 -3.48 3.30 -16.57
N ILE A 135 -2.61 4.32 -16.65
CA ILE A 135 -2.99 5.75 -16.51
C ILE A 135 -3.11 6.41 -17.91
N GLN A 136 -3.23 5.62 -18.99
CA GLN A 136 -3.49 6.12 -20.34
C GLN A 136 -5.00 6.16 -20.63
#